data_AF-A0A2U7MX84-F1
#
_entry.id   AF-A0A2U7MX84-F1
#
_cell.length_a   1.000
_cell.length_b   1.000
_cell.length_c   1.000
_cell.angle_alpha   90.00
_cell.angle_beta   90.00
_cell.angle_gamma   90.00
#
_symmetry.space_group_name_H-M   'P 1'
#
loop_
_entity.id
_entity.type
_entity.pdbx_description
1 polymer ?
#
loop_
_entity_poly.entity_id
_entity_poly.type
_entity_poly.pdbx_seq_one_letter_code
_entity_poly.pdbx_strand_id
1 'polypeptide(L)'
;DWLPLDRAWKSLEYYIIPSHADQPTNHAYTPTKIATFAAEMDLPNQYPVPLEGTVTVGTDPIGNELKAAYGTPDVYAMHWLLDVDNWYGF
;
A
#
# COMPACT_ATOMS: atom_id res chain seq x y z
N ASP A 1 -17.48 29.21 2.78
CA ASP A 1 -16.49 28.79 3.79
C ASP A 1 -15.99 27.41 3.39
N TRP A 2 -14.68 27.25 3.18
CA TRP A 2 -14.04 26.01 2.71
C TRP A 2 -13.20 25.33 3.80
N LEU A 3 -13.13 25.91 5.00
CA LEU A 3 -12.33 25.38 6.10
C LEU A 3 -12.69 23.93 6.49
N PRO A 4 -13.97 23.50 6.47
CA PRO A 4 -14.29 22.11 6.78
C PRO A 4 -13.67 21.09 5.81
N LEU A 5 -13.59 21.41 4.52
CA LEU A 5 -13.00 20.53 3.51
C LEU A 5 -11.48 20.41 3.70
N ASP A 6 -10.80 21.53 3.94
CA ASP A 6 -9.37 21.56 4.27
C ASP A 6 -9.06 20.73 5.53
N ARG A 7 -9.89 20.83 6.58
CA ARG A 7 -9.74 20.01 7.79
C ARG A 7 -9.96 18.52 7.53
N ALA A 8 -10.96 18.16 6.73
CA ALA A 8 -11.21 16.77 6.36
C ALA A 8 -10.01 16.17 5.60
N TRP A 9 -9.44 16.93 4.67
CA TRP A 9 -8.27 16.51 3.89
C TRP A 9 -7.03 16.31 4.77
N LYS A 10 -6.74 17.28 5.66
CA LYS A 10 -5.64 17.16 6.63
C LYS A 10 -5.80 15.96 7.57
N SER A 11 -7.02 15.66 7.99
CA SER A 11 -7.30 14.48 8.81
C SER A 11 -7.03 13.19 8.04
N LEU A 12 -7.42 13.13 6.77
CA LEU A 12 -7.18 12.00 5.88
C LEU A 12 -5.66 11.78 5.69
N GLU A 13 -4.91 12.83 5.36
CA GLU A 13 -3.46 12.78 5.21
C GLU A 13 -2.74 12.34 6.49
N TYR A 14 -3.23 12.78 7.65
CA TYR A 14 -2.58 12.50 8.93
C TYR A 14 -2.82 11.07 9.42
N TYR A 15 -4.06 10.56 9.29
CA TYR A 15 -4.44 9.30 9.96
C TYR A 15 -4.42 8.07 9.06
N ILE A 16 -4.79 8.20 7.78
CA ILE A 16 -5.10 7.02 6.95
C ILE A 16 -4.21 6.89 5.71
N ILE A 17 -3.54 7.95 5.27
CA ILE A 17 -2.45 7.81 4.29
C ILE A 17 -1.18 7.48 5.07
N PRO A 18 -0.54 6.31 4.82
CA PRO A 18 0.67 5.93 5.56
C PRO A 18 1.78 6.97 5.34
N SER A 19 2.38 7.45 6.42
CA SER A 19 3.56 8.32 6.35
C SER A 19 4.79 7.51 5.92
N HIS A 20 5.92 8.17 5.65
CA HIS A 20 7.16 7.44 5.37
C HIS A 20 7.55 6.45 6.48
N ALA A 21 7.25 6.77 7.74
CA ALA A 21 7.52 5.86 8.86
C ALA A 21 6.70 4.56 8.80
N ASP A 22 5.52 4.62 8.20
CA ASP A 22 4.58 3.50 8.07
C ASP A 22 4.85 2.66 6.80
N GLN A 23 5.60 3.22 5.83
CA GLN A 23 6.00 2.55 4.58
C GLN A 23 7.48 2.80 4.20
N PRO A 24 8.47 2.49 5.08
CA PRO A 24 9.85 3.02 4.96
C PRO A 24 10.71 2.34 3.88
N THR A 25 10.28 1.20 3.34
CA THR A 25 11.11 0.33 2.48
C THR A 25 10.75 0.36 1.01
N ASN A 26 9.88 1.28 0.56
CA ASN A 26 9.51 1.42 -0.85
C ASN A 26 10.71 1.66 -1.79
N HIS A 27 11.85 2.13 -1.27
CA HIS A 27 13.08 2.26 -2.03
C HIS A 27 13.63 0.93 -2.58
N ALA A 28 13.25 -0.21 -1.99
CA ALA A 28 13.63 -1.55 -2.45
C ALA A 28 12.77 -2.08 -3.62
N TYR A 29 11.68 -1.37 -3.96
CA TYR A 29 10.79 -1.74 -5.05
C TYR A 29 11.48 -1.73 -6.42
N THR A 30 11.13 -2.69 -7.27
CA THR A 30 11.56 -2.71 -8.68
C THR A 30 10.36 -2.96 -9.61
N PRO A 31 10.16 -2.14 -10.65
CA PRO A 31 9.00 -2.28 -11.55
C PRO A 31 9.07 -3.54 -12.42
N THR A 32 10.23 -4.19 -12.53
CA THR A 32 10.44 -5.43 -13.30
C THR A 32 10.21 -6.70 -12.49
N LYS A 33 10.07 -6.59 -11.16
CA LYS A 33 9.75 -7.71 -10.26
C LYS A 33 8.85 -7.19 -9.13
N ILE A 34 7.56 -7.08 -9.46
CA ILE A 34 6.58 -6.36 -8.64
C ILE A 34 6.05 -7.16 -7.45
N ALA A 35 5.98 -8.48 -7.58
CA ALA A 35 5.44 -9.39 -6.57
C ALA A 35 5.88 -10.84 -6.87
N THR A 36 5.60 -11.75 -5.93
CA THR A 36 5.64 -13.20 -6.17
C THR A 36 4.21 -13.72 -6.12
N PHE A 37 3.81 -14.54 -7.08
CA PHE A 37 2.44 -15.08 -7.14
C PHE A 37 2.13 -15.98 -5.94
N ALA A 38 0.88 -15.92 -5.48
CA ALA A 38 0.26 -16.88 -4.57
C ALA A 38 -1.20 -17.03 -5.00
N ALA A 39 -1.71 -18.26 -5.06
CA ALA A 39 -3.08 -18.51 -5.48
C ALA A 39 -4.09 -18.07 -4.43
N GLU A 40 -5.24 -17.54 -4.85
CA GLU A 40 -6.41 -17.43 -3.98
C GLU A 40 -7.07 -18.80 -3.83
N MET A 41 -7.64 -19.07 -2.65
CA MET A 41 -8.36 -20.30 -2.34
C MET A 41 -9.82 -20.03 -2.00
N ASP A 42 -10.68 -21.00 -2.29
CA ASP A 42 -12.12 -20.92 -2.06
C ASP A 42 -12.50 -20.82 -0.58
N LEU A 43 -11.72 -21.44 0.30
CA LEU A 43 -12.00 -21.54 1.74
C LEU A 43 -10.83 -21.07 2.62
N PRO A 44 -11.10 -20.43 3.78
CA PRO A 44 -10.05 -19.96 4.69
C PRO A 44 -9.13 -21.05 5.23
N ASN A 45 -9.63 -22.27 5.43
CA ASN A 45 -8.83 -23.39 5.95
C ASN A 45 -7.77 -23.92 4.97
N GLN A 46 -7.78 -23.42 3.73
CA GLN A 46 -6.77 -23.73 2.73
C GLN A 46 -5.57 -22.77 2.79
N TYR A 47 -5.62 -21.75 3.64
CA TYR A 47 -4.50 -20.85 3.91
C TYR A 47 -3.64 -21.35 5.09
N PRO A 48 -2.32 -21.08 5.10
CA PRO A 48 -1.59 -20.25 4.14
C PRO A 48 -1.30 -20.97 2.82
N VAL A 49 -1.25 -20.20 1.74
CA VAL A 49 -0.84 -20.68 0.41
C VAL A 49 0.66 -20.49 0.19
N PRO A 50 1.35 -21.42 -0.50
CA PRO A 50 2.75 -21.24 -0.86
C PRO A 50 2.92 -20.15 -1.92
N LEU A 51 4.07 -19.46 -1.87
CA LEU A 51 4.50 -18.55 -2.93
C LEU A 51 5.10 -19.33 -4.10
N GLU A 52 4.71 -18.99 -5.33
CA GLU A 52 5.15 -19.67 -6.54
C GLU A 52 6.01 -18.74 -7.42
N GLY A 53 7.33 -18.93 -7.38
CA GLY A 53 8.28 -18.15 -8.18
C GLY A 53 8.32 -18.53 -9.67
N THR A 54 7.67 -19.62 -10.07
CA THR A 54 7.62 -20.11 -11.46
C THR A 54 6.53 -19.45 -12.29
N VAL A 55 5.54 -18.81 -11.65
CA VAL A 55 4.49 -18.07 -12.34
C VAL A 55 5.05 -16.73 -12.81
N THR A 56 4.88 -16.44 -14.10
CA THR A 56 5.36 -15.17 -14.68
C THR A 56 4.48 -14.02 -14.20
N VAL A 57 5.12 -12.99 -13.64
CA VAL A 57 4.50 -11.71 -13.25
C VAL A 57 4.84 -10.63 -14.27
N GLY A 58 3.92 -9.67 -14.43
CA GLY A 58 4.09 -8.54 -15.33
C GLY A 58 5.11 -7.50 -14.85
N THR A 59 5.31 -6.48 -15.68
CA THR A 59 6.06 -5.26 -15.34
C THR A 59 5.07 -4.16 -15.00
N ASP A 60 5.36 -3.39 -13.94
CA ASP A 60 4.61 -2.17 -13.62
C ASP A 60 5.09 -0.99 -14.50
N PRO A 61 4.21 -0.42 -15.34
CA PRO A 61 4.59 0.67 -16.23
C PRO A 61 4.63 2.05 -15.57
N ILE A 62 4.05 2.25 -14.38
CA ILE A 62 3.85 3.59 -13.78
C ILE A 62 4.69 3.86 -12.53
N GLY A 63 5.24 2.85 -11.85
CA GLY A 63 5.99 3.04 -10.61
C GLY A 63 7.18 4.01 -10.73
N ASN A 64 7.94 3.95 -11.82
CA ASN A 64 9.04 4.88 -12.08
C ASN A 64 8.55 6.30 -12.39
N GLU A 65 7.46 6.43 -13.14
CA GLU A 65 6.87 7.72 -13.50
C GLU A 65 6.37 8.45 -12.25
N LEU A 66 5.62 7.76 -11.38
CA LEU A 66 5.11 8.32 -10.13
C LEU A 66 6.25 8.73 -9.20
N LYS A 67 7.26 7.87 -9.03
CA LYS A 67 8.44 8.21 -8.22
C LYS A 67 9.16 9.45 -8.74
N ALA A 68 9.31 9.57 -10.06
CA ALA A 68 9.95 10.74 -10.68
C ALA A 68 9.10 12.01 -10.52
N ALA A 69 7.77 11.91 -10.66
CA ALA A 69 6.85 13.03 -10.57
C ALA A 69 6.77 13.61 -9.14
N TYR A 70 6.78 12.75 -8.12
CA TYR A 70 6.56 13.17 -6.72
C TYR A 70 7.83 13.18 -5.86
N GLY A 71 8.97 12.71 -6.39
CA GLY A 71 10.26 12.73 -5.69
C GLY A 71 10.37 11.79 -4.49
N THR A 72 9.40 10.88 -4.31
CA THR A 72 9.37 9.88 -3.25
C THR A 72 8.93 8.52 -3.82
N PRO A 73 9.44 7.38 -3.30
CA PRO A 73 8.90 6.07 -3.65
C PRO A 73 7.60 5.74 -2.88
N ASP A 74 7.18 6.59 -1.93
CA ASP A 74 6.00 6.34 -1.09
C ASP A 74 4.69 6.46 -1.88
N VAL A 75 3.70 5.65 -1.49
CA VAL A 75 2.38 5.62 -2.11
C VAL A 75 1.46 6.59 -1.38
N TYR A 76 0.95 7.59 -2.11
CA TYR A 76 -0.05 8.53 -1.60
C TYR A 76 -1.46 7.98 -1.85
N ALA A 77 -1.89 7.06 -0.98
CA ALA A 77 -3.22 6.47 -1.01
C ALA A 77 -3.70 6.15 0.41
N MET A 78 -5.01 6.26 0.63
CA MET A 78 -5.60 5.86 1.90
C MET A 78 -5.46 4.34 2.08
N HIS A 79 -5.01 3.90 3.26
CA HIS A 79 -5.31 2.56 3.70
C HIS A 79 -6.83 2.39 3.89
N TRP A 80 -7.33 1.14 3.87
CA TRP A 80 -8.77 0.91 3.80
C TRP A 80 -9.45 0.79 5.18
N LEU A 81 -8.68 0.52 6.25
CA LEU A 81 -9.21 0.27 7.58
C LEU A 81 -8.34 0.92 8.66
N LEU A 82 -8.97 1.54 9.67
CA LEU A 82 -8.29 2.01 10.88
C LEU A 82 -9.04 1.51 12.11
N ASP A 83 -8.30 1.13 13.13
CA ASP A 83 -8.81 0.93 14.48
C ASP A 83 -8.58 2.22 15.29
N VAL A 84 -9.58 3.10 15.29
CA VAL A 84 -9.45 4.49 15.77
C VAL A 84 -9.16 4.58 17.27
N ASP A 85 -9.75 3.68 18.05
CA ASP A 85 -9.63 3.68 19.52
C ASP A 85 -8.63 2.60 20.01
N ASN A 86 -7.89 1.98 19.09
CA ASN A 86 -7.01 0.85 19.34
C ASN A 86 -7.70 -0.27 20.15
N TRP A 87 -8.91 -0.64 19.74
CA TRP A 87 -9.69 -1.70 20.36
C TRP A 87 -8.99 -3.07 20.30
N TYR A 88 -8.28 -3.36 19.20
CA TYR A 88 -7.54 -4.61 19.01
C TYR A 88 -6.17 -4.65 19.70
N GLY A 89 -5.56 -3.50 20.02
CA GLY A 89 -4.31 -3.41 20.78
C GLY A 89 -3.03 -3.72 19.99
N PHE A 90 -3.00 -3.44 18.69
CA PHE A 90 -1.82 -3.62 17.83
C PHE A 90 -0.83 -2.46 17.93
#